data_AF-A0A917CXD8-F1
#
_entry.id   AF-A0A917CXD8-F1
#
_cell.length_a   1.000
_cell.length_b   1.000
_cell.length_c   1.000
_cell.angle_alpha   90.00
_cell.angle_beta   90.00
_cell.angle_gamma   90.00
#
_symmetry.space_group_name_H-M   'P 1'
#
loop_
_entity.id
_entity.type
_entity.pdbx_description
1 polymer ?
#
loop_
_entity_poly.entity_id
_entity_poly.type
_entity_poly.pdbx_seq_one_letter_code
_entity_poly.pdbx_strand_id
1 'polypeptide(L)' 'MQLGGHSLRAGFVTQAFRNGADAHAIMRQTGHTTPAMVETYAREHAPLVGNAVTELGL' A
#
# COMPACT_ATOMS: atom_id res chain seq x y z
N MET A 1 -15.89 14.28 11.97
CA MET A 1 -14.55 13.96 12.51
C MET A 1 -13.99 12.69 11.84
N GLN A 2 -13.79 12.69 10.52
CA GLN A 2 -13.44 11.46 9.77
C GLN A 2 -11.92 11.31 9.51
N LEU A 3 -11.14 12.36 9.76
CA LEU A 3 -9.72 12.41 9.40
C LEU A 3 -8.85 11.46 10.24
N GLY A 4 -9.15 11.28 11.53
CA GLY A 4 -8.33 10.45 12.44
C GLY A 4 -8.37 8.94 12.14
N GLY A 5 -9.56 8.39 11.87
CA GLY A 5 -9.68 6.96 11.52
C GLY A 5 -9.14 6.64 10.12
N HIS A 6 -9.32 7.56 9.17
CA HIS A 6 -8.84 7.37 7.80
C HIS A 6 -7.30 7.44 7.72
N SER A 7 -6.69 8.35 8.49
CA SER A 7 -5.22 8.49 8.55
C SER A 7 -4.56 7.31 9.28
N LEU A 8 -5.15 6.80 10.37
CA LEU A 8 -4.62 5.60 11.04
C LEU A 8 -4.72 4.34 10.17
N ARG A 9 -5.83 4.16 9.45
CA ARG A 9 -6.00 3.05 8.51
C ARG A 9 -5.03 3.14 7.34
N ALA A 10 -4.86 4.32 6.75
CA ALA A 10 -3.86 4.56 5.71
C ALA A 10 -2.43 4.27 6.21
N GLY A 11 -2.09 4.78 7.41
CA GLY A 11 -0.82 4.51 8.05
C GLY A 11 -0.58 3.01 8.30
N PHE A 12 -1.59 2.29 8.75
CA PHE A 12 -1.53 0.82 8.90
C PHE A 12 -1.23 0.12 7.56
N VAL A 13 -1.97 0.46 6.50
CA VAL A 13 -1.79 -0.14 5.17
C VAL A 13 -0.37 0.10 4.66
N THR A 14 0.11 1.35 4.73
CA THR A 14 1.48 1.70 4.32
C THR A 14 2.52 0.95 5.14
N GLN A 15 2.40 0.87 6.46
CA GLN A 15 3.35 0.12 7.30
C GLN A 15 3.32 -1.38 7.02
N ALA A 16 2.15 -1.96 6.76
CA ALA A 16 2.05 -3.37 6.44
C ALA A 16 2.79 -3.72 5.13
N PHE A 17 2.66 -2.88 4.09
CA PHE A 17 3.48 -3.03 2.88
C PHE A 17 4.97 -2.87 3.14
N ARG A 18 5.38 -1.89 3.96
CA ARG A 18 6.79 -1.71 4.35
C ARG A 18 7.36 -2.93 5.06
N ASN A 19 6.52 -3.64 5.82
CA ASN A 19 6.89 -4.87 6.51
C ASN A 19 6.81 -6.12 5.62
N GLY A 20 6.52 -5.97 4.32
CA GLY A 20 6.44 -7.08 3.36
C GLY A 20 5.16 -7.89 3.43
N ALA A 21 4.09 -7.36 4.03
CA ALA A 21 2.81 -8.05 4.06
C ALA A 21 2.17 -8.12 2.66
N ASP A 22 1.57 -9.27 2.35
CA ASP A 22 0.80 -9.46 1.12
C ASP A 22 -0.48 -8.61 1.11
N ALA A 23 -0.89 -8.15 -0.08
CA ALA A 23 -2.08 -7.33 -0.26
C ALA A 23 -3.35 -7.99 0.29
N HIS A 24 -3.53 -9.32 0.13
CA HIS A 24 -4.69 -10.02 0.68
C HIS A 24 -4.66 -10.07 2.20
N ALA A 25 -3.48 -10.19 2.81
CA ALA A 25 -3.36 -10.14 4.26
C ALA A 25 -3.79 -8.77 4.82
N ILE A 26 -3.38 -7.70 4.15
CA ILE A 26 -3.78 -6.33 4.48
C ILE A 26 -5.29 -6.13 4.29
N MET A 27 -5.84 -6.61 3.17
CA MET A 27 -7.27 -6.52 2.86
C MET A 27 -8.14 -7.19 3.93
N ARG A 28 -7.77 -8.40 4.39
CA ARG A 28 -8.50 -9.11 5.46
C ARG A 28 -8.66 -8.29 6.75
N GLN A 29 -7.68 -7.45 7.06
CA GLN A 29 -7.69 -6.63 8.29
C GLN A 29 -8.31 -5.24 8.10
N THR A 30 -8.42 -4.76 6.86
CA THR A 30 -8.84 -3.38 6.56
C THR A 30 -10.17 -3.28 5.83
N GLY A 31 -10.74 -4.41 5.40
CA GLY A 31 -12.03 -4.48 4.73
C GLY A 31 -12.01 -4.01 3.26
N HIS A 32 -10.84 -3.87 2.65
CA HIS A 32 -10.75 -3.57 1.22
C HIS A 32 -11.19 -4.77 0.39
N THR A 33 -12.00 -4.51 -0.64
CA THR A 33 -12.60 -5.55 -1.48
C THR A 33 -11.74 -5.93 -2.67
N THR A 34 -10.77 -5.09 -3.05
CA THR A 34 -9.87 -5.36 -4.18
C THR A 34 -8.42 -5.03 -3.83
N PRO A 35 -7.43 -5.78 -4.36
CA PRO A 35 -6.01 -5.50 -4.16
C PRO A 35 -5.61 -4.10 -4.66
N ALA A 36 -6.18 -3.66 -5.78
CA ALA A 36 -5.90 -2.35 -6.37
C ALA A 36 -6.12 -1.18 -5.40
N MET A 37 -7.08 -1.30 -4.47
CA MET A 37 -7.33 -0.27 -3.45
C MET A 37 -6.20 -0.14 -2.43
N VAL A 38 -5.59 -1.26 -2.02
CA VAL A 38 -4.46 -1.25 -1.08
C VAL A 38 -3.13 -0.96 -1.79
N GLU A 39 -2.95 -1.43 -3.02
CA GLU A 39 -1.71 -1.23 -3.79
C GLU A 39 -1.40 0.24 -4.10
N THR A 40 -2.40 1.12 -4.13
CA THR A 40 -2.16 2.58 -4.25
C THR A 40 -1.21 3.07 -3.16
N TYR A 41 -1.37 2.59 -1.91
CA TYR A 41 -0.49 2.93 -0.79
C TYR A 41 0.93 2.39 -0.94
N ALA A 42 1.10 1.26 -1.64
CA ALA A 42 2.41 0.72 -1.97
C ALA A 42 3.10 1.60 -3.02
N ARG A 43 2.39 2.01 -4.08
CA ARG A 43 2.91 2.86 -5.17
C ARG A 43 3.30 4.26 -4.68
N GLU A 44 2.49 4.87 -3.81
CA GLU A 44 2.80 6.19 -3.22
C GLU A 44 4.08 6.16 -2.37
N HIS A 45 4.40 5.03 -1.75
CA HIS A 45 5.62 4.85 -0.96
C HIS A 45 6.82 4.35 -1.79
N ALA A 46 6.57 3.61 -2.87
CA ALA A 46 7.58 2.98 -3.72
C ALA A 46 7.64 3.57 -5.16
N PRO A 47 7.57 4.89 -5.40
CA PRO A 47 7.57 5.43 -6.77
C PRO A 47 8.85 5.10 -7.57
N LEU A 48 9.92 4.65 -6.90
CA LEU A 48 11.19 4.22 -7.49
C LEU A 48 11.45 2.70 -7.40
N VAL A 49 10.72 1.96 -6.57
CA VAL A 49 10.93 0.52 -6.33
C VAL A 49 9.88 -0.25 -7.12
N GLY A 50 10.30 -0.97 -8.16
CA GLY A 50 9.41 -1.64 -9.12
C GLY A 50 9.04 -0.78 -10.33
N ASN A 51 9.73 0.34 -10.54
CA ASN A 51 9.63 1.07 -11.80
C ASN A 51 10.36 0.25 -12.87
N ALA A 52 9.67 -0.19 -13.91
CA ALA A 52 10.32 -0.92 -15.01
C ALA A 52 11.47 -0.11 -15.64
N VAL A 53 11.48 1.23 -15.47
CA VAL A 53 12.60 2.10 -15.86
C VAL A 53 13.89 1.79 -15.09
N THR A 54 13.83 1.45 -13.79
CA THR A 54 15.03 1.10 -13.00
C THR A 54 15.48 -0.34 -13.23
N GLU A 55 14.60 -1.26 -13.62
CA GLU A 55 14.97 -2.62 -14.06
C GLU A 55 15.49 -2.66 -15.51
N LEU A 56 15.03 -1.76 -16.39
CA LEU A 56 15.47 -1.67 -17.79
C LEU A 56 16.69 -0.77 -18.00
N GLY A 57 17.13 -0.01 -16.98
CA GLY A 57 18.35 0.80 -17.05
C GLY A 57 18.30 1.91 -18.11
N LEU A 58 17.16 2.61 -18.23
CA LEU A 58 17.01 3.77 -19.12
C LEU A 58 17.15 5.09 -18.35
#